data_AF-A0A7J9JSH4-F1
#
_entry.id   AF-A0A7J9JSH4-F1
#
_cell.length_a   1.000
_cell.length_b   1.000
_cell.length_c   1.000
_cell.angle_alpha   90.00
_cell.angle_beta   90.00
_cell.angle_gamma   90.00
#
_symmetry.space_group_name_H-M   'P 1'
#
loop_
_entity.id
_entity.type
_entity.pdbx_description
1 polymer ?
#
loop_
_entity_poly.entity_id
_entity_poly.type
_entity_poly.pdbx_seq_one_letter_code
_entity_poly.pdbx_strand_id
1 'polypeptide(L)'
;SFTDIFDVDHFINVLRDEVSIVKELPREYSWSSREYYATGIRATRIKTAPVHASADWYLENVLPVMQSYGIAAISPFSHRLAFDKLPVEIQHLRCKVNFEALAFVPRIRLIGETLVNRLRDPSGKLQASGTAVLRERTDDTEKERAGKFVVLHLRFD
;
A
#
# COMPACT_ATOMS: atom_id res chain seq x y z
N SER A 1 2.76 11.42 2.96
CA SER A 1 1.99 11.09 1.74
C SER A 1 2.06 9.57 1.52
N PHE A 2 1.33 9.00 0.54
CA PHE A 2 1.38 7.55 0.28
C PHE A 2 2.80 7.07 -0.08
N THR A 3 3.49 7.84 -0.93
CA THR A 3 4.88 7.58 -1.38
C THR A 3 5.91 7.64 -0.26
N ASP A 4 5.62 8.34 0.84
CA ASP A 4 6.55 8.43 1.97
C ASP A 4 6.50 7.18 2.85
N ILE A 5 5.44 6.38 2.73
CA ILE A 5 5.19 5.19 3.55
C ILE A 5 5.41 3.93 2.73
N PHE A 6 4.88 3.87 1.51
CA PHE A 6 4.87 2.68 0.68
C PHE A 6 5.73 2.83 -0.58
N ASP A 7 6.38 1.73 -0.96
CA ASP A 7 7.11 1.60 -2.21
C ASP A 7 6.12 1.55 -3.39
N VAL A 8 6.01 2.68 -4.10
CA VAL A 8 5.04 2.84 -5.20
C VAL A 8 5.41 2.01 -6.42
N ASP A 9 6.69 1.83 -6.70
CA ASP A 9 7.12 1.03 -7.85
C ASP A 9 6.82 -0.45 -7.62
N HIS A 10 7.08 -0.94 -6.41
CA HIS A 10 6.64 -2.27 -6.00
C HIS A 10 5.12 -2.41 -6.07
N PHE A 11 4.36 -1.45 -5.54
CA PHE A 11 2.89 -1.46 -5.57
C PHE A 11 2.33 -1.56 -6.99
N ILE A 12 2.84 -0.76 -7.93
CA ILE A 12 2.44 -0.79 -9.34
C ILE A 12 2.82 -2.13 -9.98
N ASN A 13 4.04 -2.61 -9.73
CA ASN A 13 4.53 -3.84 -10.36
C ASN A 13 3.79 -5.10 -9.87
N VAL A 14 3.48 -5.19 -8.58
CA VAL A 14 2.73 -6.34 -8.02
C VAL A 14 1.32 -6.44 -8.59
N LEU A 15 0.68 -5.30 -8.90
CA LEU A 15 -0.72 -5.23 -9.32
C LEU A 15 -0.90 -5.09 -10.84
N ARG A 16 0.20 -5.09 -11.61
CA ARG A 16 0.20 -4.77 -13.05
C ARG A 16 -0.70 -5.66 -13.90
N ASP A 17 -0.92 -6.91 -13.46
CA ASP A 17 -1.70 -7.91 -14.18
C ASP A 17 -3.20 -7.84 -13.82
N GLU A 18 -3.56 -7.17 -12.71
CA GLU A 18 -4.95 -6.98 -12.28
C GLU A 18 -5.49 -5.58 -12.59
N VAL A 19 -4.67 -4.55 -12.42
CA VAL A 19 -5.08 -3.15 -12.60
C VAL A 19 -3.93 -2.30 -13.14
N SER A 20 -4.24 -1.43 -14.11
CA SER A 20 -3.29 -0.43 -14.60
C SER A 20 -3.25 0.76 -13.66
N ILE A 21 -2.09 0.99 -13.04
CA ILE A 21 -1.87 2.10 -12.10
C ILE A 21 -0.85 3.05 -12.70
N VAL A 22 -1.22 4.33 -12.79
CA VAL A 22 -0.36 5.41 -13.28
C VAL A 22 -0.03 6.37 -12.13
N LYS A 23 1.20 6.90 -12.12
CA LYS A 23 1.65 7.87 -11.10
C LYS A 23 1.02 9.25 -11.31
N GLU A 24 0.75 9.59 -12.56
CA GLU A 24 0.16 10.86 -12.97
C GLU A 24 -0.93 10.60 -14.01
N LEU A 25 -1.94 11.47 -14.03
CA LEU A 25 -3.00 11.38 -15.03
C LEU A 25 -2.47 11.76 -16.42
N PRO A 26 -3.02 11.17 -17.49
CA PRO A 26 -2.78 11.63 -18.86
C PRO A 26 -3.05 13.14 -19.02
N ARG A 27 -2.35 13.79 -19.96
CA ARG A 27 -2.37 15.26 -20.12
C ARG A 27 -3.78 15.81 -20.36
N GLU A 28 -4.60 15.09 -21.11
CA GLU A 28 -6.00 15.38 -21.39
C GLU A 28 -6.89 15.44 -20.13
N TYR A 29 -6.44 14.82 -19.02
CA TYR A 29 -7.12 14.80 -17.73
C TYR A 29 -6.37 15.60 -16.65
N SER A 30 -5.34 16.37 -17.01
CA SER A 30 -4.55 17.19 -16.06
C SER A 30 -5.38 18.20 -15.27
N TRP A 31 -6.55 18.61 -15.80
CA TRP A 31 -7.51 19.47 -15.10
C TRP A 31 -8.21 18.77 -13.92
N SER A 32 -8.19 17.44 -13.85
CA SER A 32 -8.85 16.62 -12.81
C SER A 32 -8.02 16.59 -11.52
N SER A 33 -7.77 17.77 -10.96
CA SER A 33 -6.97 17.94 -9.74
C SER A 33 -7.84 18.04 -8.49
N ARG A 34 -7.20 17.93 -7.31
CA ARG A 34 -7.88 18.13 -6.02
C ARG A 34 -8.49 19.53 -5.91
N GLU A 35 -7.81 20.54 -6.41
CA GLU A 35 -8.21 21.94 -6.43
C GLU A 35 -9.42 22.14 -7.35
N TYR A 36 -9.41 21.54 -8.55
CA TYR A 36 -10.55 21.57 -9.47
C TYR A 36 -11.83 21.06 -8.82
N TYR A 37 -11.71 19.98 -8.05
CA TYR A 37 -12.83 19.41 -7.31
C TYR A 37 -13.21 20.17 -6.04
N ALA A 38 -12.31 20.95 -5.45
CA ALA A 38 -12.58 21.72 -4.22
C ALA A 38 -13.50 22.94 -4.48
N THR A 39 -13.52 23.46 -5.70
CA THR A 39 -14.21 24.71 -6.06
C THR A 39 -15.71 24.56 -6.38
N GLY A 40 -16.22 23.34 -6.54
CA GLY A 40 -17.63 23.15 -6.85
C GLY A 40 -18.05 21.70 -7.11
N ILE A 41 -19.34 21.54 -7.42
CA ILE A 41 -19.92 20.26 -7.85
C ILE A 41 -19.51 20.01 -9.30
N ARG A 42 -18.98 18.82 -9.59
CA ARG A 42 -18.50 18.42 -10.91
C ARG A 42 -19.17 17.10 -11.28
N ALA A 43 -19.61 16.97 -12.52
CA ALA A 43 -20.22 15.72 -13.02
C ALA A 43 -19.28 14.52 -12.89
N THR A 44 -17.97 14.75 -13.01
CA THR A 44 -16.93 13.72 -12.84
C THR A 44 -16.61 13.40 -11.37
N ARG A 45 -17.22 14.08 -10.39
CA ARG A 45 -16.96 13.87 -8.97
C ARG A 45 -18.11 13.11 -8.30
N ILE A 46 -17.80 11.93 -7.78
CA ILE A 46 -18.77 11.06 -7.13
C ILE A 46 -18.55 11.12 -5.62
N LYS A 47 -19.54 11.66 -4.90
CA LYS A 47 -19.53 11.80 -3.43
C LYS A 47 -20.55 10.93 -2.69
N THR A 48 -21.38 10.23 -3.45
CA THR A 48 -22.59 9.59 -2.97
C THR A 48 -22.44 8.10 -2.70
N ALA A 49 -21.22 7.55 -2.86
CA ALA A 49 -20.92 6.16 -2.54
C ALA A 49 -21.36 5.84 -1.11
N PRO A 50 -22.31 4.92 -0.89
CA PRO A 50 -22.69 4.48 0.45
C PRO A 50 -21.49 3.93 1.21
N VAL A 51 -21.59 3.90 2.54
CA VAL A 51 -20.68 3.09 3.34
C VAL A 51 -20.99 1.62 3.02
N HIS A 52 -19.96 0.81 2.75
CA HIS A 52 -20.10 -0.58 2.32
C HIS A 52 -20.94 -0.76 1.03
N ALA A 53 -20.75 0.11 0.04
CA ALA A 53 -21.40 -0.03 -1.26
C ALA A 53 -21.02 -1.37 -1.92
N SER A 54 -22.00 -2.02 -2.54
CA SER A 54 -21.80 -3.26 -3.30
C SER A 54 -20.96 -3.01 -4.55
N ALA A 55 -20.43 -4.08 -5.16
CA ALA A 55 -19.77 -3.98 -6.45
C ALA A 55 -20.72 -3.40 -7.53
N ASP A 56 -21.99 -3.84 -7.53
CA ASP A 56 -23.02 -3.38 -8.46
C ASP A 56 -23.27 -1.88 -8.37
N TRP A 57 -23.19 -1.30 -7.16
CA TRP A 57 -23.32 0.14 -7.00
C TRP A 57 -22.27 0.91 -7.82
N TYR A 58 -21.03 0.41 -7.90
CA TYR A 58 -20.00 1.04 -8.74
C TYR A 58 -20.29 0.87 -10.23
N LEU A 59 -20.84 -0.27 -10.65
CA LEU A 59 -21.27 -0.50 -12.03
C LEU A 59 -22.44 0.43 -12.42
N GLU A 60 -23.34 0.71 -11.49
CA GLU A 60 -24.52 1.55 -11.75
C GLU A 60 -24.21 3.06 -11.65
N ASN A 61 -23.27 3.46 -10.79
CA ASN A 61 -23.07 4.88 -10.44
C ASN A 61 -21.72 5.46 -10.87
N VAL A 62 -20.68 4.62 -10.99
CA VAL A 62 -19.32 5.07 -11.37
C VAL A 62 -19.03 4.78 -12.83
N LEU A 63 -19.35 3.58 -13.30
CA LEU A 63 -19.09 3.18 -14.69
C LEU A 63 -19.73 4.13 -15.72
N PRO A 64 -20.97 4.63 -15.57
CA PRO A 64 -21.54 5.55 -16.55
C PRO A 64 -20.78 6.89 -16.63
N VAL A 65 -20.26 7.38 -15.50
CA VAL A 65 -19.44 8.59 -15.46
C VAL A 65 -18.11 8.34 -16.18
N MET A 66 -17.46 7.21 -15.92
CA MET A 66 -16.23 6.83 -16.62
C MET A 66 -16.44 6.66 -18.12
N GLN A 67 -17.55 6.05 -18.55
CA GLN A 67 -17.87 5.90 -19.98
C GLN A 67 -18.15 7.24 -20.65
N SER A 68 -18.77 8.20 -19.95
CA SER A 68 -19.13 9.50 -20.51
C SER A 68 -17.97 10.49 -20.58
N TYR A 69 -17.10 10.50 -19.56
CA TYR A 69 -16.04 11.51 -19.42
C TYR A 69 -14.62 10.94 -19.54
N GLY A 70 -14.47 9.61 -19.55
CA GLY A 70 -13.19 8.92 -19.49
C GLY A 70 -12.50 8.96 -18.11
N ILE A 71 -13.06 9.71 -17.15
CA ILE A 71 -12.50 9.86 -15.81
C ILE A 71 -13.60 10.04 -14.75
N ALA A 72 -13.38 9.48 -13.57
CA ALA A 72 -14.22 9.69 -12.40
C ALA A 72 -13.34 9.89 -11.16
N ALA A 73 -13.65 10.91 -10.36
CA ALA A 73 -13.04 11.19 -9.07
C ALA A 73 -14.01 10.80 -7.94
N ILE A 74 -13.72 9.69 -7.27
CA ILE A 74 -14.54 9.16 -6.18
C ILE A 74 -14.01 9.73 -4.85
N SER A 75 -14.90 10.19 -3.96
CA SER A 75 -14.47 10.64 -2.63
C SER A 75 -15.63 10.63 -1.64
N PRO A 76 -15.43 10.36 -0.34
CA PRO A 76 -14.20 9.91 0.30
C PRO A 76 -14.04 8.38 0.18
N PHE A 77 -12.82 7.86 0.29
CA PHE A 77 -12.50 6.44 0.05
C PHE A 77 -12.68 5.51 1.27
N SER A 78 -12.84 6.07 2.47
CA SER A 78 -12.95 5.29 3.70
C SER A 78 -14.23 4.45 3.73
N HIS A 79 -14.09 3.14 3.96
CA HIS A 79 -15.20 2.19 4.14
C HIS A 79 -16.24 2.17 3.01
N ARG A 80 -15.87 2.48 1.76
CA ARG A 80 -16.85 2.58 0.65
C ARG A 80 -17.16 1.30 -0.08
N LEU A 81 -16.28 0.31 -0.11
CA LEU A 81 -16.57 -0.98 -0.72
C LEU A 81 -17.03 -1.96 0.37
N ALA A 82 -18.05 -2.77 0.09
CA ALA A 82 -18.59 -3.78 0.98
C ALA A 82 -17.52 -4.77 1.46
N PHE A 83 -17.68 -5.33 2.65
CA PHE A 83 -16.77 -6.36 3.16
C PHE A 83 -17.18 -7.76 2.73
N ASP A 84 -18.48 -8.02 2.74
CA ASP A 84 -19.11 -9.29 2.39
C ASP A 84 -19.67 -9.27 0.96
N LYS A 85 -20.00 -10.46 0.44
CA LYS A 85 -20.71 -10.66 -0.84
C LYS A 85 -20.06 -9.99 -2.06
N LEU A 86 -18.76 -9.74 -2.00
CA LEU A 86 -18.00 -9.33 -3.17
C LEU A 86 -17.64 -10.53 -4.04
N PRO A 87 -17.56 -10.34 -5.37
CA PRO A 87 -16.92 -11.32 -6.26
C PRO A 87 -15.56 -11.77 -5.73
N VAL A 88 -15.25 -13.04 -5.94
CA VAL A 88 -14.04 -13.68 -5.38
C VAL A 88 -12.76 -13.00 -5.88
N GLU A 89 -12.77 -12.52 -7.12
CA GLU A 89 -11.66 -11.81 -7.76
C GLU A 89 -11.38 -10.48 -7.05
N ILE A 90 -12.42 -9.75 -6.65
CA ILE A 90 -12.28 -8.49 -5.92
C ILE A 90 -11.74 -8.75 -4.51
N GLN A 91 -12.18 -9.83 -3.86
CA GLN A 91 -11.66 -10.22 -2.55
C GLN A 91 -10.19 -10.66 -2.62
N HIS A 92 -9.82 -11.43 -3.65
CA HIS A 92 -8.42 -11.79 -3.89
C HIS A 92 -7.56 -10.55 -4.13
N LEU A 93 -8.01 -9.61 -4.98
CA LEU A 93 -7.30 -8.36 -5.21
C LEU A 93 -7.14 -7.55 -3.91
N ARG A 94 -8.18 -7.47 -3.07
CA ARG A 94 -8.09 -6.82 -1.75
C ARG A 94 -7.04 -7.47 -0.85
N CYS A 95 -6.99 -8.79 -0.81
CA CYS A 95 -5.98 -9.53 -0.05
C CYS A 95 -4.58 -9.27 -0.61
N LYS A 96 -4.39 -9.39 -1.93
CA LYS A 96 -3.13 -9.14 -2.62
C LYS A 96 -2.61 -7.72 -2.33
N VAL A 97 -3.49 -6.72 -2.39
CA VAL A 97 -3.14 -5.33 -2.03
C VAL A 97 -2.64 -5.25 -0.59
N ASN A 98 -3.39 -5.79 0.37
CA ASN A 98 -3.08 -5.66 1.80
C ASN A 98 -1.84 -6.44 2.25
N PHE A 99 -1.58 -7.61 1.68
CA PHE A 99 -0.52 -8.50 2.14
C PHE A 99 0.74 -8.49 1.26
N GLU A 100 0.62 -8.12 -0.02
CA GLU A 100 1.73 -8.20 -0.97
C GLU A 100 2.11 -6.85 -1.57
N ALA A 101 1.13 -6.06 -2.04
CA ALA A 101 1.42 -4.82 -2.77
C ALA A 101 1.83 -3.66 -1.85
N LEU A 102 1.25 -3.56 -0.65
CA LEU A 102 1.59 -2.52 0.32
C LEU A 102 2.90 -2.85 1.07
N ALA A 103 4.02 -2.66 0.39
CA ALA A 103 5.35 -2.77 1.00
C ALA A 103 5.83 -1.41 1.51
N PHE A 104 6.36 -1.35 2.74
CA PHE A 104 6.97 -0.13 3.26
C PHE A 104 8.21 0.27 2.46
N VAL A 105 8.48 1.58 2.36
CA VAL A 105 9.73 2.10 1.76
C VAL A 105 10.97 1.55 2.48
N PRO A 106 12.12 1.40 1.79
CA PRO A 106 13.34 0.79 2.35
C PRO A 106 13.78 1.38 3.69
N ARG A 107 13.64 2.70 3.86
CA ARG A 107 14.01 3.39 5.11
C ARG A 107 13.20 2.89 6.32
N ILE A 108 11.89 2.66 6.16
CA ILE A 108 11.04 2.17 7.25
C ILE A 108 11.38 0.71 7.56
N ARG A 109 11.57 -0.11 6.52
CA ARG A 109 11.96 -1.53 6.66
C ARG A 109 13.28 -1.67 7.41
N LEU A 110 14.30 -0.89 7.04
CA LEU A 110 15.61 -0.89 7.68
C LEU A 110 15.53 -0.53 9.17
N ILE A 111 14.69 0.42 9.54
CA ILE A 111 14.45 0.76 10.95
C ILE A 111 13.83 -0.45 11.68
N GLY A 112 12.81 -1.09 11.09
CA GLY A 112 12.20 -2.30 11.64
C GLY A 112 13.20 -3.45 11.83
N GLU A 113 14.01 -3.73 10.81
CA GLU A 113 15.07 -4.75 10.86
C GLU A 113 16.11 -4.42 11.93
N THR A 114 16.52 -3.15 12.05
CA THR A 114 17.46 -2.69 13.08
C THR A 114 16.90 -2.94 14.49
N LEU A 115 15.62 -2.65 14.71
CA LEU A 115 14.96 -2.90 15.99
C LEU A 115 14.91 -4.40 16.31
N VAL A 116 14.51 -5.23 15.34
CA VAL A 116 14.47 -6.69 15.50
C VAL A 116 15.86 -7.25 15.79
N ASN A 117 16.90 -6.78 15.09
CA ASN A 117 18.27 -7.22 15.29
C ASN A 117 18.76 -6.87 16.70
N ARG A 118 18.46 -5.67 17.22
CA ARG A 118 18.80 -5.28 18.60
C ARG A 118 18.07 -6.10 19.66
N LEU A 119 16.80 -6.46 19.43
CA LEU A 119 16.04 -7.32 20.34
C LEU A 119 16.58 -8.76 20.36
N ARG A 120 17.14 -9.23 19.23
CA ARG A 120 17.75 -10.57 19.11
C ARG A 120 19.18 -10.63 19.63
N ASP A 121 19.96 -9.57 19.47
CA ASP A 121 21.32 -9.48 20.01
C ASP A 121 21.51 -8.17 20.80
N PRO A 122 21.14 -8.18 22.09
CA PRO A 122 21.32 -7.01 22.95
C PRO A 122 22.78 -6.73 23.30
N SER A 123 23.72 -7.62 22.97
CA SER A 123 25.14 -7.51 23.37
C SER A 123 25.96 -6.52 22.55
N GLY A 124 25.37 -5.90 21.52
CA GLY A 124 25.90 -4.65 20.95
C GLY A 124 27.26 -4.76 20.28
N LYS A 125 27.59 -5.86 19.61
CA LYS A 125 28.69 -5.84 18.63
C LYS A 125 28.21 -5.11 17.38
N LEU A 126 28.36 -3.80 17.40
CA LEU A 126 28.15 -2.92 16.27
C LEU A 126 29.12 -3.34 15.16
N GLN A 127 28.69 -4.16 14.19
CA GLN A 127 29.38 -4.22 12.90
C GLN A 127 29.10 -2.90 12.20
N ALA A 128 29.93 -1.91 12.50
CA ALA A 128 30.08 -0.71 11.70
C ALA A 128 30.59 -1.16 10.32
N SER A 129 29.68 -1.48 9.40
CA SER A 129 30.04 -1.73 8.01
C SER A 129 30.26 -0.40 7.31
N GLY A 130 31.43 0.16 7.57
CA GLY A 130 32.07 1.21 6.81
C GLY A 130 33.53 0.83 6.72
N THR A 131 33.95 0.35 5.54
CA THR A 131 35.30 -0.08 5.11
C THR A 131 35.67 -1.58 5.25
N ALA A 132 35.91 -2.14 4.06
CA ALA A 132 36.53 -3.40 3.63
C ALA A 132 37.08 -4.40 4.65
N VAL A 133 36.78 -5.69 4.44
CA VAL A 133 37.72 -6.73 3.95
C VAL A 133 36.91 -8.01 3.68
N LEU A 134 37.05 -8.56 2.47
CA LEU A 134 36.57 -9.90 2.12
C LEU A 134 37.23 -10.92 3.05
N ARG A 135 36.42 -11.56 3.90
CA ARG A 135 36.82 -12.76 4.61
C ARG A 135 35.83 -13.86 4.27
N GLU A 136 36.21 -14.71 3.34
CA GLU A 136 35.65 -16.05 3.17
C GLU A 136 35.64 -16.73 4.54
N ARG A 137 34.44 -17.08 5.03
CA ARG A 137 34.28 -18.00 6.15
C ARG A 137 32.96 -18.73 6.01
N THR A 138 33.10 -19.95 5.46
CA THR A 138 32.31 -21.16 5.68
C THR A 138 30.92 -20.99 6.30
N ASP A 139 29.94 -21.36 5.47
CA ASP A 139 28.58 -21.77 5.82
C ASP A 139 28.49 -22.59 7.12
N ASP A 140 27.35 -22.45 7.80
CA ASP A 140 26.72 -23.42 8.70
C ASP A 140 26.88 -23.39 10.24
N THR A 141 27.44 -22.36 10.91
CA THR A 141 27.49 -22.38 12.41
C THR A 141 27.10 -21.13 13.22
N GLU A 142 26.68 -20.01 12.63
CA GLU A 142 26.29 -18.80 13.41
C GLU A 142 24.77 -18.59 13.59
N LYS A 143 23.95 -19.65 13.45
CA LYS A 143 22.51 -19.59 13.79
C LYS A 143 22.21 -19.92 15.26
N GLU A 144 23.21 -20.21 16.08
CA GLU A 144 23.02 -20.52 17.49
C GLU A 144 23.01 -19.26 18.36
N ARG A 145 21.79 -18.90 18.81
CA ARG A 145 21.43 -17.90 19.84
C ARG A 145 21.06 -16.49 19.37
N ALA A 146 20.25 -16.36 18.32
CA ALA A 146 19.36 -15.20 18.27
C ALA A 146 18.42 -15.23 19.50
N GLY A 147 18.45 -14.19 20.32
CA GLY A 147 17.56 -14.01 21.46
C GLY A 147 16.08 -14.06 21.03
N LYS A 148 15.24 -14.69 21.85
CA LYS A 148 13.79 -14.75 21.62
C LYS A 148 13.12 -13.55 22.29
N PHE A 149 12.10 -12.99 21.64
CA PHE A 149 11.29 -11.91 22.19
C PHE A 149 9.81 -12.16 21.90
N VAL A 150 8.94 -11.53 22.69
CA VAL A 150 7.48 -11.54 22.52
C VAL A 150 7.05 -10.15 22.04
N VAL A 151 6.15 -10.11 21.05
CA VAL A 151 5.54 -8.87 20.56
C VAL A 151 4.08 -8.87 20.96
N LEU A 152 3.63 -7.77 21.59
CA LEU A 152 2.26 -7.55 21.98
C LEU A 152 1.78 -6.22 21.38
N HIS A 153 0.78 -6.27 20.50
CA HIS A 153 0.12 -5.07 19.99
C HIS A 153 -1.13 -4.80 20.84
N LEU A 154 -1.01 -3.88 21.79
CA LEU A 154 -2.12 -3.44 22.63
C LEU A 154 -2.76 -2.21 22.00
N ARG A 155 -4.01 -2.35 21.56
CA ARG A 155 -4.84 -1.25 21.08
C ARG A 155 -5.73 -0.79 22.22
N PHE A 156 -5.54 0.45 22.65
CA PHE A 156 -6.44 1.15 23.56
C PHE A 156 -7.28 2.08 22.69
N ASP A 157 -8.60 1.88 22.71
CA ASP A 157 -9.55 2.75 22.00
C ASP A 157 -9.80 4.06 22.76
#